data_AF-A0A2G6J5V3-F1
#
_entry.id   AF-A0A2G6J5V3-F1
#
_cell.length_a   1.000
_cell.length_b   1.000
_cell.length_c   1.000
_cell.angle_alpha   90.00
_cell.angle_beta   90.00
_cell.angle_gamma   90.00
#
_symmetry.space_group_name_H-M   'P 1'
#
loop_
_entity.id
_entity.type
_entity.pdbx_description
1 polymer ?
#
loop_
_entity_poly.entity_id
_entity_poly.type
_entity_poly.pdbx_seq_one_letter_code
_entity_poly.pdbx_strand_id
1 'polypeptide(L)'
;MHRWSPLIAALALVFVAGCEPESSTPNKSCGPSNCNGCCATDGTCLGGTVLTACGVRGAACMSCGTTQTCEAGVCKDPSAACNSSNCGGCCLGGQCQPGNKNSACGINGLTCKTCNGSDVCAGGQCSAVCSPSTCSNGCCKNGACVNGSQQGVQQCGTGGQACRVCGNGEQCINQTCAKTACDSSNCQGCCDSVGNCKTGSADNACGAGGQACAVCDGSKNETCMNGSCQTVSTTCNATTCAGCCDDQGQCVPGNAADNCGTGGKACAQCGSNLACVGQKCTCTATSCPGCCDGDTCKAGSNVNACGANGATCTKCSGTKKCVSGICQEDCSFITCDGCCNGTTCITPVNVSNCGAYGGQCQQCGGSDVCEKGTCNDKSKCSSGNCPVGCCKDGSCQAGTFDNACGEDGDVCELCGEHLYCGKDPFYQSQECLARDTSTWDVIVVKVKLNPNPTSPWDSFLEKPEPDVFVEVDVGGKTGKTSQKDNAFEPAFDDYVLTATAKELGTKITYRIKDKDFFGADLIGECTEVIYPAELKDGGLTLSGCGGAPNNTDVLSVTFKFVVKGK
;
A
#
# COMPACT_ATOMS: atom_id res chain seq x y z
N MET A 1 -11.95 -100.62 -2.56
CA MET A 1 -12.38 -101.45 -1.41
C MET A 1 -13.25 -100.59 -0.50
N HIS A 2 -14.26 -101.21 0.11
CA HIS A 2 -15.31 -100.80 1.07
C HIS A 2 -15.29 -99.37 1.70
N ARG A 3 -16.39 -98.59 1.68
CA ARG A 3 -17.71 -98.70 2.37
C ARG A 3 -17.69 -98.25 3.86
N TRP A 4 -18.56 -97.24 4.14
CA TRP A 4 -19.49 -97.06 5.29
C TRP A 4 -19.29 -95.93 6.33
N SER A 5 -20.40 -95.17 6.48
CA SER A 5 -20.86 -94.07 7.36
C SER A 5 -20.98 -94.46 8.87
N PRO A 6 -21.63 -93.74 9.85
CA PRO A 6 -22.63 -92.63 9.76
C PRO A 6 -22.76 -91.57 10.92
N LEU A 7 -23.73 -90.65 10.75
CA LEU A 7 -24.66 -89.97 11.71
C LEU A 7 -24.05 -89.20 12.92
N ILE A 8 -24.48 -87.97 13.25
CA ILE A 8 -25.75 -87.62 13.89
C ILE A 8 -26.08 -86.12 13.69
N ALA A 9 -27.37 -85.83 13.52
CA ALA A 9 -27.98 -84.50 13.49
C ALA A 9 -28.23 -83.92 14.89
N ALA A 10 -28.09 -82.60 15.05
CA ALA A 10 -28.84 -81.84 16.05
C ALA A 10 -29.14 -80.43 15.53
N LEU A 11 -30.43 -80.18 15.37
CA LEU A 11 -31.09 -78.97 14.92
C LEU A 11 -31.25 -78.02 16.14
N ALA A 12 -30.74 -76.79 16.07
CA ALA A 12 -31.09 -75.72 17.00
C ALA A 12 -31.10 -74.37 16.26
N LEU A 13 -32.30 -73.86 16.02
CA LEU A 13 -32.58 -72.50 15.55
C LEU A 13 -32.35 -71.51 16.69
N VAL A 14 -31.45 -70.55 16.51
CA VAL A 14 -31.42 -69.28 17.25
C VAL A 14 -31.17 -68.16 16.24
N PHE A 15 -32.11 -67.21 16.19
CA PHE A 15 -32.02 -65.97 15.42
C PHE A 15 -30.83 -65.12 15.89
N VAL A 16 -29.93 -64.77 14.99
CA VAL A 16 -28.97 -63.67 15.16
C VAL A 16 -29.11 -62.76 13.95
N ALA A 17 -29.58 -61.53 14.18
CA ALA A 17 -29.59 -60.46 13.20
C ALA A 17 -28.14 -60.06 12.90
N GLY A 18 -27.61 -60.52 11.77
CA GLY A 18 -26.36 -60.05 11.18
C GLY A 18 -26.68 -59.09 10.04
N CYS A 19 -26.18 -57.86 10.13
CA CYS A 19 -26.12 -56.92 9.01
C CYS A 19 -25.32 -57.54 7.86
N GLU A 20 -25.94 -57.66 6.70
CA GLU A 20 -25.26 -57.84 5.42
C GLU A 20 -24.59 -56.51 5.03
N PRO A 21 -23.39 -56.52 4.41
CA PRO A 21 -22.91 -55.37 3.68
C PRO A 21 -23.58 -55.35 2.31
N GLU A 22 -24.44 -54.35 2.08
CA GLU A 22 -24.98 -54.03 0.77
C GLU A 22 -23.83 -53.69 -0.20
N SER A 23 -23.59 -54.59 -1.16
CA SER A 23 -22.81 -54.29 -2.36
C SER A 23 -23.61 -53.35 -3.25
N SER A 24 -23.47 -52.05 -3.02
CA SER A 24 -23.87 -51.01 -3.97
C SER A 24 -22.71 -50.73 -4.94
N THR A 25 -22.74 -51.33 -6.13
CA THR A 25 -21.98 -50.80 -7.26
C THR A 25 -22.90 -49.94 -8.12
N PRO A 26 -22.82 -48.59 -8.05
CA PRO A 26 -22.88 -47.79 -9.24
C PRO A 26 -21.45 -47.73 -9.77
N ASN A 27 -21.13 -48.48 -10.83
CA ASN A 27 -20.00 -48.07 -11.66
C ASN A 27 -20.41 -46.72 -12.26
N LYS A 28 -20.02 -45.63 -11.58
CA LYS A 28 -20.39 -44.27 -11.92
C LYS A 28 -19.55 -43.92 -13.14
N SER A 29 -20.03 -44.31 -14.32
CA SER A 29 -19.41 -44.00 -15.61
C SER A 29 -18.92 -42.56 -15.59
N CYS A 30 -17.66 -42.35 -15.95
CA CYS A 30 -17.10 -41.01 -16.01
C CYS A 30 -17.98 -40.11 -16.87
N GLY A 31 -18.28 -38.92 -16.34
CA GLY A 31 -19.10 -37.93 -17.00
C GLY A 31 -19.07 -36.58 -16.29
N PRO A 32 -19.85 -35.60 -16.78
CA PRO A 32 -19.79 -34.22 -16.29
C PRO A 32 -20.10 -34.03 -14.80
N SER A 33 -20.73 -35.01 -14.16
CA SER A 33 -21.11 -34.96 -12.74
C SER A 33 -20.02 -35.45 -11.78
N ASN A 34 -18.96 -36.09 -12.28
CA ASN A 34 -17.91 -36.67 -11.45
C ASN A 34 -16.48 -36.54 -12.03
N CYS A 35 -16.31 -35.89 -13.18
CA CYS A 35 -15.00 -35.68 -13.80
C CYS A 35 -14.82 -34.23 -14.24
N ASN A 36 -13.83 -33.55 -13.65
CA ASN A 36 -13.47 -32.17 -14.02
C ASN A 36 -12.64 -32.14 -15.32
N GLY A 37 -11.89 -33.20 -15.61
CA GLY A 37 -11.15 -33.38 -16.86
C GLY A 37 -11.97 -34.12 -17.92
N CYS A 38 -11.41 -35.15 -18.55
CA CYS A 38 -12.07 -35.90 -19.61
C CYS A 38 -12.16 -37.41 -19.29
N CYS A 39 -13.06 -38.11 -19.97
CA CYS A 39 -13.33 -39.52 -19.76
C CYS A 39 -12.60 -40.38 -20.80
N ALA A 40 -11.75 -41.28 -20.30
CA ALA A 40 -11.17 -42.34 -21.10
C ALA A 40 -12.24 -43.37 -21.50
N THR A 41 -11.93 -44.18 -22.52
CA THR A 41 -12.84 -45.20 -23.07
C THR A 41 -13.19 -46.31 -22.07
N ASP A 42 -12.35 -46.54 -21.06
CA ASP A 42 -12.61 -47.48 -19.96
C ASP A 42 -13.44 -46.88 -18.82
N GLY A 43 -13.87 -45.61 -18.96
CA GLY A 43 -14.65 -44.91 -17.96
C GLY A 43 -13.83 -44.24 -16.87
N THR A 44 -12.49 -44.15 -17.00
CA THR A 44 -11.61 -43.45 -16.06
C THR A 44 -11.65 -41.94 -16.30
N CYS A 45 -11.74 -41.14 -15.23
CA CYS A 45 -11.56 -39.70 -15.31
C CYS A 45 -10.07 -39.34 -15.36
N LEU A 46 -9.64 -38.74 -16.46
CA LEU A 46 -8.29 -38.24 -16.67
C LEU A 46 -8.25 -36.72 -16.49
N GLY A 47 -7.09 -36.19 -16.12
CA GLY A 47 -6.91 -34.76 -15.81
C GLY A 47 -7.22 -33.80 -16.96
N GLY A 48 -7.32 -34.28 -18.21
CA GLY A 48 -7.78 -33.45 -19.32
C GLY A 48 -6.75 -32.46 -19.87
N THR A 49 -5.49 -32.55 -19.45
CA THR A 49 -4.43 -31.56 -19.70
C THR A 49 -3.29 -32.08 -20.57
N VAL A 50 -3.28 -33.37 -20.91
CA VAL A 50 -2.19 -33.99 -21.67
C VAL A 50 -2.59 -34.20 -23.13
N LEU A 51 -1.60 -34.20 -24.03
CA LEU A 51 -1.81 -34.21 -25.48
C LEU A 51 -2.69 -35.38 -25.95
N THR A 52 -2.56 -36.55 -25.33
CA THR A 52 -3.31 -37.77 -25.69
C THR A 52 -4.63 -37.92 -24.95
N ALA A 53 -4.92 -37.05 -23.97
CA ALA A 53 -6.13 -37.06 -23.16
C ALA A 53 -6.55 -35.63 -22.79
N CYS A 54 -6.89 -34.84 -23.81
CA CYS A 54 -7.35 -33.46 -23.68
C CYS A 54 -8.88 -33.40 -23.57
N GLY A 55 -9.40 -32.55 -22.68
CA GLY A 55 -10.84 -32.33 -22.53
C GLY A 55 -11.22 -31.92 -21.11
N VAL A 56 -12.42 -31.38 -20.93
CA VAL A 56 -12.92 -30.92 -19.61
C VAL A 56 -14.37 -31.33 -19.41
N ARG A 57 -14.83 -31.27 -18.14
CA ARG A 57 -16.22 -31.49 -17.72
C ARG A 57 -16.76 -32.87 -18.11
N GLY A 58 -15.93 -33.90 -18.02
CA GLY A 58 -16.32 -35.29 -18.25
C GLY A 58 -16.76 -35.58 -19.68
N ALA A 59 -16.34 -34.75 -20.64
CA ALA A 59 -16.40 -35.09 -22.06
C ALA A 59 -15.41 -36.22 -22.39
N ALA A 60 -15.61 -36.94 -23.50
CA ALA A 60 -14.65 -37.94 -23.95
C ALA A 60 -13.27 -37.32 -24.22
N CYS A 61 -12.20 -37.97 -23.75
CA CYS A 61 -10.84 -37.51 -24.01
C CYS A 61 -10.53 -37.52 -25.51
N MET A 62 -9.90 -36.45 -26.00
CA MET A 62 -9.40 -36.37 -27.37
C MET A 62 -7.88 -36.23 -27.41
N SER A 63 -7.27 -36.70 -28.50
CA SER A 63 -5.85 -36.47 -28.76
C SER A 63 -5.66 -35.24 -29.64
N CYS A 64 -4.82 -34.32 -29.21
CA CYS A 64 -4.45 -33.15 -29.99
C CYS A 64 -3.43 -33.52 -31.07
N GLY A 65 -3.41 -32.74 -32.16
CA GLY A 65 -2.43 -32.90 -33.24
C GLY A 65 -1.01 -32.69 -32.74
N THR A 66 -0.01 -33.22 -33.46
CA THR A 66 1.40 -33.21 -33.06
C THR A 66 2.03 -31.82 -32.93
N THR A 67 1.35 -30.78 -33.44
CA THR A 67 1.77 -29.37 -33.34
C THR A 67 0.94 -28.57 -32.33
N GLN A 68 -0.06 -29.19 -31.70
CA GLN A 68 -0.98 -28.54 -30.76
C GLN A 68 -0.55 -28.75 -29.30
N THR A 69 -1.04 -27.90 -28.41
CA THR A 69 -0.95 -28.07 -26.95
C THR A 69 -2.36 -28.19 -26.38
N CYS A 70 -2.55 -29.02 -25.35
CA CYS A 70 -3.81 -29.08 -24.63
C CYS A 70 -3.81 -28.00 -23.54
N GLU A 71 -4.54 -26.90 -23.77
CA GLU A 71 -4.61 -25.80 -22.81
C GLU A 71 -6.07 -25.54 -22.43
N ALA A 72 -6.36 -25.59 -21.13
CA ALA A 72 -7.71 -25.50 -20.57
C ALA A 72 -8.72 -26.52 -21.16
N GLY A 73 -8.26 -27.74 -21.45
CA GLY A 73 -9.11 -28.81 -21.99
C GLY A 73 -9.45 -28.70 -23.47
N VAL A 74 -8.75 -27.82 -24.21
CA VAL A 74 -8.93 -27.65 -25.66
C VAL A 74 -7.57 -27.73 -26.35
N CYS A 75 -7.52 -28.43 -27.48
CA CYS A 75 -6.34 -28.45 -28.33
C CYS A 75 -6.15 -27.08 -28.98
N LYS A 76 -5.15 -26.32 -28.52
CA LYS A 76 -4.74 -25.04 -29.11
C LYS A 76 -3.53 -25.24 -29.99
N ASP A 77 -3.46 -24.50 -31.08
CA ASP A 77 -2.31 -24.52 -31.98
C ASP A 77 -1.39 -23.33 -31.66
N PRO A 78 -0.25 -23.52 -30.97
CA PRO A 78 0.73 -22.45 -30.73
C PRO A 78 1.38 -21.93 -32.03
N SER A 79 1.17 -22.61 -33.17
CA SER A 79 1.62 -22.20 -34.50
C SER A 79 0.53 -21.51 -35.34
N ALA A 80 -0.68 -21.30 -34.80
CA ALA A 80 -1.67 -20.45 -35.45
C ALA A 80 -1.15 -19.00 -35.44
N ALA A 81 -0.65 -18.56 -36.60
CA ALA A 81 -0.16 -17.20 -36.80
C ALA A 81 -1.13 -16.18 -36.19
N CYS A 82 -0.61 -15.30 -35.33
CA CYS A 82 -1.39 -14.28 -34.64
C CYS A 82 -2.34 -13.55 -35.59
N ASN A 83 -3.62 -13.49 -35.22
CA ASN A 83 -4.68 -12.87 -35.99
C ASN A 83 -5.79 -12.35 -35.06
N SER A 84 -6.81 -11.74 -35.65
CA SER A 84 -7.92 -11.11 -34.91
C SER A 84 -8.79 -12.10 -34.09
N SER A 85 -8.72 -13.40 -34.36
CA SER A 85 -9.49 -14.42 -33.65
C SER A 85 -8.80 -14.94 -32.39
N ASN A 86 -7.49 -14.72 -32.23
CA ASN A 86 -6.71 -15.24 -31.11
C ASN A 86 -5.87 -14.18 -30.38
N CYS A 87 -5.96 -12.89 -30.76
CA CYS A 87 -5.20 -11.81 -30.13
C CYS A 87 -6.05 -10.56 -29.86
N GLY A 88 -6.22 -10.19 -28.59
CA GLY A 88 -6.90 -8.95 -28.19
C GLY A 88 -6.07 -7.68 -28.43
N GLY A 89 -4.74 -7.80 -28.39
CA GLY A 89 -3.79 -6.72 -28.71
C GLY A 89 -3.37 -6.74 -30.18
N CYS A 90 -2.08 -6.77 -30.49
CA CYS A 90 -1.59 -6.73 -31.87
C CYS A 90 -0.54 -7.81 -32.17
N CYS A 91 -0.28 -8.09 -33.44
CA CYS A 91 0.63 -9.13 -33.88
C CYS A 91 2.00 -8.56 -34.27
N LEU A 92 3.06 -9.04 -33.62
CA LEU A 92 4.45 -8.72 -33.98
C LEU A 92 5.23 -10.02 -34.12
N GLY A 93 5.80 -10.27 -35.31
CA GLY A 93 6.53 -11.52 -35.59
C GLY A 93 5.69 -12.79 -35.44
N GLY A 94 4.38 -12.72 -35.72
CA GLY A 94 3.45 -13.84 -35.58
C GLY A 94 3.01 -14.14 -34.13
N GLN A 95 3.47 -13.35 -33.15
CA GLN A 95 3.14 -13.47 -31.73
C GLN A 95 2.16 -12.36 -31.30
N CYS A 96 1.19 -12.69 -30.44
CA CYS A 96 0.26 -11.71 -29.88
C CYS A 96 0.94 -10.88 -28.78
N GLN A 97 0.92 -9.56 -28.96
CA GLN A 97 1.40 -8.58 -28.00
C GLN A 97 0.22 -7.92 -27.28
N PRO A 98 0.38 -7.46 -26.03
CA PRO A 98 -0.68 -6.76 -25.29
C PRO A 98 -1.17 -5.46 -25.94
N GLY A 99 -0.39 -4.87 -26.86
CA GLY A 99 -0.85 -3.73 -27.66
C GLY A 99 -0.78 -2.36 -26.98
N ASN A 100 -0.12 -2.25 -25.83
CA ASN A 100 -0.06 -1.03 -25.00
C ASN A 100 1.34 -0.40 -24.90
N LYS A 101 2.32 -0.88 -25.67
CA LYS A 101 3.69 -0.34 -25.69
C LYS A 101 3.92 0.51 -26.92
N ASN A 102 4.72 1.58 -26.80
CA ASN A 102 5.10 2.42 -27.95
C ASN A 102 5.80 1.62 -29.05
N SER A 103 6.56 0.57 -28.71
CA SER A 103 7.21 -0.30 -29.67
C SER A 103 6.29 -1.37 -30.29
N ALA A 104 5.10 -1.60 -29.72
CA ALA A 104 4.15 -2.62 -30.14
C ALA A 104 2.71 -2.22 -29.81
N CYS A 105 2.21 -1.19 -30.50
CA CYS A 105 0.89 -0.60 -30.28
C CYS A 105 -0.15 -1.11 -31.27
N GLY A 106 -1.33 -1.54 -30.80
CA GLY A 106 -2.42 -2.04 -31.64
C GLY A 106 -3.44 -2.89 -30.88
N ILE A 107 -4.60 -3.13 -31.49
CA ILE A 107 -5.68 -3.97 -30.94
C ILE A 107 -6.27 -4.90 -32.02
N ASN A 108 -7.04 -5.90 -31.59
CA ASN A 108 -7.79 -6.82 -32.44
C ASN A 108 -6.94 -7.68 -33.39
N GLY A 109 -5.73 -8.06 -32.98
CA GLY A 109 -4.86 -8.96 -33.73
C GLY A 109 -4.39 -8.41 -35.06
N LEU A 110 -4.42 -7.09 -35.24
CA LEU A 110 -3.77 -6.40 -36.35
C LEU A 110 -2.26 -6.32 -36.13
N THR A 111 -1.46 -6.08 -37.18
CA THR A 111 -0.02 -5.91 -37.03
C THR A 111 0.32 -4.77 -36.07
N CYS A 112 1.20 -5.01 -35.10
CA CYS A 112 1.67 -3.99 -34.17
C CYS A 112 2.36 -2.85 -34.90
N LYS A 113 2.07 -1.62 -34.48
CA LYS A 113 2.76 -0.42 -34.94
C LYS A 113 3.73 0.07 -33.89
N THR A 114 4.89 0.54 -34.33
CA THR A 114 5.77 1.38 -33.51
C THR A 114 5.29 2.81 -33.62
N CYS A 115 5.01 3.45 -32.49
CA CYS A 115 4.66 4.85 -32.42
C CYS A 115 5.92 5.69 -32.68
N ASN A 116 5.89 6.54 -33.70
CA ASN A 116 7.04 7.32 -34.14
C ASN A 116 7.09 8.69 -33.43
N GLY A 117 8.28 9.25 -33.31
CA GLY A 117 8.46 10.59 -32.73
C GLY A 117 8.14 10.63 -31.24
N SER A 118 7.29 11.58 -30.84
CA SER A 118 6.85 11.78 -29.46
C SER A 118 5.55 11.03 -29.12
N ASP A 119 5.01 10.16 -29.96
CA ASP A 119 3.71 9.53 -29.69
C ASP A 119 3.77 8.49 -28.55
N VAL A 120 2.65 8.31 -27.83
CA VAL A 120 2.45 7.29 -26.80
C VAL A 120 1.32 6.34 -27.17
N CYS A 121 1.49 5.05 -26.88
CA CYS A 121 0.46 4.05 -27.12
C CYS A 121 -0.64 4.14 -26.05
N ALA A 122 -1.80 4.70 -26.40
CA ALA A 122 -2.94 4.84 -25.52
C ALA A 122 -4.16 4.12 -26.14
N GLY A 123 -4.76 3.18 -25.41
CA GLY A 123 -5.92 2.43 -25.88
C GLY A 123 -5.67 1.59 -27.15
N GLY A 124 -4.45 1.15 -27.40
CA GLY A 124 -4.11 0.38 -28.60
C GLY A 124 -3.88 1.22 -29.85
N GLN A 125 -3.80 2.54 -29.72
CA GLN A 125 -3.52 3.46 -30.83
C GLN A 125 -2.33 4.35 -30.46
N CYS A 126 -1.45 4.58 -31.44
CA CYS A 126 -0.44 5.60 -31.29
C CYS A 126 -1.15 6.95 -31.27
N SER A 127 -1.16 7.57 -30.10
CA SER A 127 -1.72 8.89 -29.85
C SER A 127 -0.57 9.84 -29.58
N ALA A 128 -0.55 11.00 -30.24
CA ALA A 128 0.55 11.92 -30.03
C ALA A 128 0.60 12.38 -28.57
N VAL A 129 1.80 12.33 -27.96
CA VAL A 129 2.09 13.28 -26.88
C VAL A 129 1.77 14.65 -27.43
N CYS A 130 1.12 15.46 -26.61
CA CYS A 130 0.68 16.79 -26.97
C CYS A 130 1.66 17.49 -27.94
N SER A 131 1.16 17.80 -29.14
CA SER A 131 1.93 18.31 -30.27
C SER A 131 1.12 19.37 -31.01
N PRO A 132 1.70 20.16 -31.93
CA PRO A 132 0.96 21.17 -32.67
C PRO A 132 -0.24 20.63 -33.48
N SER A 133 -0.19 19.36 -33.92
CA SER A 133 -1.28 18.71 -34.66
C SER A 133 -2.39 18.16 -33.76
N THR A 134 -2.07 17.81 -32.51
CA THR A 134 -3.03 17.21 -31.55
C THR A 134 -3.49 18.17 -30.46
N CYS A 135 -2.86 19.34 -30.34
CA CYS A 135 -3.16 20.37 -29.35
C CYS A 135 -3.12 21.77 -29.98
N SER A 136 -3.78 21.95 -31.12
CA SER A 136 -3.75 23.21 -31.88
C SER A 136 -4.28 24.42 -31.11
N ASN A 137 -5.22 24.20 -30.18
CA ASN A 137 -5.86 25.24 -29.36
C ASN A 137 -5.44 25.21 -27.87
N GLY A 138 -4.35 24.51 -27.54
CA GLY A 138 -3.90 24.34 -26.15
C GLY A 138 -2.39 24.18 -26.02
N CYS A 139 -1.94 23.91 -24.80
CA CYS A 139 -0.52 23.68 -24.50
C CYS A 139 -0.32 22.35 -23.77
N CYS A 140 0.93 21.91 -23.73
CA CYS A 140 1.32 20.61 -23.21
C CYS A 140 1.76 20.70 -21.75
N LYS A 141 1.05 19.99 -20.87
CA LYS A 141 1.40 19.79 -19.46
C LYS A 141 1.50 18.30 -19.17
N ASN A 142 2.67 17.84 -18.74
CA ASN A 142 2.95 16.41 -18.46
C ASN A 142 2.52 15.46 -19.60
N GLY A 143 2.70 15.92 -20.85
CA GLY A 143 2.35 15.16 -22.05
C GLY A 143 0.87 15.20 -22.47
N ALA A 144 -0.03 15.75 -21.64
CA ALA A 144 -1.43 15.96 -21.96
C ALA A 144 -1.69 17.36 -22.54
N CYS A 145 -2.60 17.45 -23.51
CA CYS A 145 -3.12 18.73 -24.00
C CYS A 145 -4.11 19.29 -22.96
N VAL A 146 -3.80 20.47 -22.41
CA VAL A 146 -4.67 21.16 -21.46
C VAL A 146 -5.21 22.46 -22.05
N ASN A 147 -6.31 22.98 -21.51
CA ASN A 147 -6.92 24.22 -21.98
C ASN A 147 -5.97 25.41 -21.71
N GLY A 148 -5.42 25.95 -22.80
CA GLY A 148 -4.42 27.02 -22.80
C GLY A 148 -4.93 28.41 -22.45
N SER A 149 -6.22 28.55 -22.10
CA SER A 149 -6.87 29.83 -21.78
C SER A 149 -7.16 30.02 -20.29
N GLN A 150 -6.78 29.07 -19.43
CA GLN A 150 -7.02 29.15 -17.99
C GLN A 150 -6.06 30.15 -17.31
N GLN A 151 -6.61 31.05 -16.49
CA GLN A 151 -5.83 31.91 -15.61
C GLN A 151 -5.31 31.07 -14.43
N GLY A 152 -4.06 30.63 -14.52
CA GLY A 152 -3.41 29.80 -13.50
C GLY A 152 -1.94 29.55 -13.83
N VAL A 153 -1.12 29.47 -12.79
CA VAL A 153 0.35 29.51 -12.80
C VAL A 153 1.08 28.49 -13.70
N GLN A 154 0.44 27.65 -14.52
CA GLN A 154 1.14 26.64 -15.35
C GLN A 154 0.37 26.21 -16.61
N GLN A 155 -0.54 27.02 -17.14
CA GLN A 155 -1.51 26.58 -18.15
C GLN A 155 -1.72 27.56 -19.32
N CYS A 156 -0.79 28.51 -19.55
CA CYS A 156 -0.89 29.43 -20.67
C CYS A 156 -0.08 28.98 -21.90
N GLY A 157 -0.71 28.92 -23.07
CA GLY A 157 -0.07 28.60 -24.34
C GLY A 157 -1.03 28.03 -25.39
N THR A 158 -0.58 27.94 -26.64
CA THR A 158 -1.35 27.37 -27.76
C THR A 158 -0.43 26.62 -28.74
N GLY A 159 -0.99 25.91 -29.72
CA GLY A 159 -0.23 25.23 -30.77
C GLY A 159 0.66 24.09 -30.28
N GLY A 160 0.28 23.40 -29.20
CA GLY A 160 0.98 22.22 -28.71
C GLY A 160 2.41 22.48 -28.21
N GLN A 161 2.71 23.72 -27.83
CA GLN A 161 3.92 24.08 -27.10
C GLN A 161 3.79 23.73 -25.61
N ALA A 162 4.91 23.63 -24.89
CA ALA A 162 4.88 23.46 -23.44
C ALA A 162 4.11 24.60 -22.75
N CYS A 163 3.23 24.27 -21.80
CA CYS A 163 2.53 25.28 -21.03
C CYS A 163 3.53 26.10 -20.20
N ARG A 164 3.35 27.43 -20.17
CA ARG A 164 4.21 28.33 -19.41
C ARG A 164 3.48 29.09 -18.31
N VAL A 165 4.26 29.54 -17.34
CA VAL A 165 3.86 30.49 -16.29
C VAL A 165 3.99 31.90 -16.86
N CYS A 166 2.97 32.74 -16.70
CA CYS A 166 3.08 34.17 -17.04
C CYS A 166 3.85 34.92 -15.95
N GLY A 167 4.69 35.87 -16.34
CA GLY A 167 5.52 36.63 -15.41
C GLY A 167 4.70 37.59 -14.53
N ASN A 168 5.35 38.22 -13.55
CA ASN A 168 4.70 39.21 -12.69
C ASN A 168 4.05 40.34 -13.52
N GLY A 169 2.72 40.50 -13.40
CA GLY A 169 1.93 41.50 -14.13
C GLY A 169 1.44 41.07 -15.51
N GLU A 170 1.61 39.81 -15.90
CA GLU A 170 1.08 39.26 -17.15
C GLU A 170 -0.13 38.34 -16.89
N GLN A 171 -1.15 38.41 -17.76
CA GLN A 171 -2.26 37.47 -17.77
C GLN A 171 -2.25 36.63 -19.05
N CYS A 172 -2.81 35.43 -18.96
CA CYS A 172 -3.03 34.61 -20.15
C CYS A 172 -4.20 35.17 -20.96
N ILE A 173 -3.90 36.03 -21.93
CA ILE A 173 -4.90 36.65 -22.82
C ILE A 173 -4.69 36.06 -24.21
N ASN A 174 -5.75 35.51 -24.80
CA ASN A 174 -5.67 34.84 -26.10
C ASN A 174 -4.55 33.79 -26.15
N GLN A 175 -4.43 32.99 -25.07
CA GLN A 175 -3.45 31.89 -24.96
C GLN A 175 -1.98 32.35 -25.05
N THR A 176 -1.72 33.65 -24.84
CA THR A 176 -0.40 34.26 -24.78
C THR A 176 -0.29 35.02 -23.47
N CYS A 177 0.85 34.92 -22.76
CA CYS A 177 1.07 35.83 -21.63
C CYS A 177 1.24 37.23 -22.21
N ALA A 178 0.24 38.06 -21.93
CA ALA A 178 0.20 39.45 -22.34
C ALA A 178 0.19 40.31 -21.09
N LYS A 179 0.90 41.43 -21.16
CA LYS A 179 0.89 42.45 -20.13
C LYS A 179 -0.46 43.18 -20.19
N THR A 180 -1.33 42.95 -19.23
CA THR A 180 -2.51 43.81 -19.02
C THR A 180 -2.02 45.08 -18.33
N ALA A 181 -2.69 46.22 -18.56
CA ALA A 181 -2.44 47.40 -17.73
C ALA A 181 -2.63 47.00 -16.26
N CYS A 182 -1.64 47.31 -15.43
CA CYS A 182 -1.73 47.06 -14.00
C CYS A 182 -2.94 47.83 -13.42
N ASP A 183 -3.81 47.13 -12.72
CA ASP A 183 -5.01 47.68 -12.09
C ASP A 183 -5.42 46.86 -10.85
N SER A 184 -6.53 47.23 -10.21
CA SER A 184 -7.03 46.59 -9.00
C SER A 184 -7.46 45.13 -9.17
N SER A 185 -7.70 44.66 -10.40
CA SER A 185 -8.08 43.28 -10.69
C SER A 185 -6.88 42.33 -10.74
N ASN A 186 -5.68 42.87 -10.96
CA ASN A 186 -4.47 42.07 -11.18
C ASN A 186 -3.28 42.47 -10.30
N CYS A 187 -3.43 43.48 -9.43
CA CYS A 187 -2.38 43.94 -8.53
C CYS A 187 -2.88 44.23 -7.11
N GLN A 188 -2.37 43.48 -6.13
CA GLN A 188 -2.65 43.72 -4.70
C GLN A 188 -1.87 44.92 -4.13
N GLY A 189 -0.69 45.24 -4.70
CA GLY A 189 0.10 46.42 -4.34
C GLY A 189 -0.23 47.63 -5.21
N CYS A 190 0.75 48.23 -5.87
CA CYS A 190 0.55 49.41 -6.72
C CYS A 190 1.16 49.26 -8.11
N CYS A 191 0.77 50.11 -9.04
CA CYS A 191 1.20 50.09 -10.43
C CYS A 191 2.27 51.14 -10.70
N ASP A 192 3.42 50.71 -11.21
CA ASP A 192 4.45 51.66 -11.67
C ASP A 192 4.06 52.35 -12.99
N SER A 193 4.84 53.35 -13.38
CA SER A 193 4.59 54.17 -14.58
C SER A 193 4.67 53.40 -15.90
N VAL A 194 5.20 52.18 -15.90
CA VAL A 194 5.30 51.27 -17.06
C VAL A 194 4.23 50.17 -16.97
N GLY A 195 3.31 50.28 -16.01
CA GLY A 195 2.20 49.36 -15.80
C GLY A 195 2.62 48.01 -15.20
N ASN A 196 3.71 47.93 -14.45
CA ASN A 196 4.04 46.72 -13.68
C ASN A 196 3.45 46.79 -12.27
N CYS A 197 2.96 45.67 -11.75
CA CYS A 197 2.57 45.55 -10.35
C CYS A 197 3.79 45.48 -9.44
N LYS A 198 3.84 46.36 -8.44
CA LYS A 198 4.79 46.38 -7.32
C LYS A 198 4.10 45.88 -6.06
N THR A 199 4.88 45.38 -5.13
CA THR A 199 4.39 44.92 -3.81
C THR A 199 3.74 46.04 -3.00
N GLY A 200 4.02 47.31 -3.31
CA GLY A 200 3.37 48.44 -2.65
C GLY A 200 3.96 48.83 -1.30
N SER A 201 5.12 48.25 -0.94
CA SER A 201 5.74 48.36 0.37
C SER A 201 7.02 49.20 0.41
N ALA A 202 7.46 49.74 -0.73
CA ALA A 202 8.70 50.49 -0.83
C ALA A 202 8.42 52.00 -0.87
N ASP A 203 9.31 52.81 -0.31
CA ASP A 203 9.15 54.27 -0.28
C ASP A 203 9.10 54.89 -1.68
N ASN A 204 9.74 54.26 -2.68
CA ASN A 204 9.68 54.69 -4.08
C ASN A 204 8.60 53.96 -4.90
N ALA A 205 7.79 53.10 -4.27
CA ALA A 205 6.72 52.36 -4.91
C ALA A 205 5.64 51.96 -3.87
N CYS A 206 5.05 52.97 -3.23
CA CYS A 206 4.10 52.81 -2.14
C CYS A 206 2.65 52.83 -2.63
N GLY A 207 1.82 51.88 -2.20
CA GLY A 207 0.41 51.86 -2.58
C GLY A 207 -0.21 50.47 -2.43
N ALA A 208 -1.54 50.39 -2.52
CA ALA A 208 -2.28 49.13 -2.46
C ALA A 208 -3.45 49.12 -3.45
N GLY A 209 -3.97 47.93 -3.76
CA GLY A 209 -5.19 47.75 -4.55
C GLY A 209 -5.07 48.20 -6.02
N GLY A 210 -3.87 48.10 -6.62
CA GLY A 210 -3.64 48.39 -8.03
C GLY A 210 -3.74 49.86 -8.40
N GLN A 211 -3.67 50.75 -7.41
CA GLN A 211 -3.52 52.20 -7.62
C GLN A 211 -2.11 52.53 -8.12
N ALA A 212 -1.91 53.74 -8.67
CA ALA A 212 -0.56 54.19 -9.04
C ALA A 212 0.38 54.21 -7.82
N CYS A 213 1.61 53.74 -8.01
CA CYS A 213 2.62 53.80 -6.96
C CYS A 213 2.99 55.24 -6.61
N ALA A 214 2.90 55.59 -5.34
CA ALA A 214 3.39 56.83 -4.77
C ALA A 214 4.87 56.72 -4.40
N VAL A 215 5.57 57.86 -4.48
CA VAL A 215 6.90 58.04 -3.90
C VAL A 215 6.72 58.84 -2.62
N CYS A 216 7.09 58.27 -1.48
CA CYS A 216 6.99 58.91 -0.18
C CYS A 216 8.02 60.03 -0.06
N ASP A 217 7.57 61.17 0.48
CA ASP A 217 8.37 62.39 0.54
C ASP A 217 9.39 62.32 1.66
N GLY A 218 10.62 61.94 1.32
CA GLY A 218 11.75 61.91 2.25
C GLY A 218 12.03 63.27 2.92
N SER A 219 11.62 64.39 2.31
CA SER A 219 11.78 65.73 2.94
C SER A 219 10.76 66.00 4.06
N LYS A 220 9.68 65.23 4.10
CA LYS A 220 8.68 65.21 5.19
C LYS A 220 8.88 64.05 6.15
N ASN A 221 9.97 63.29 6.01
CA ASN A 221 10.21 62.07 6.75
C ASN A 221 9.08 61.03 6.56
N GLU A 222 8.51 60.92 5.35
CA GLU A 222 7.48 59.92 5.06
C GLU A 222 8.08 58.57 4.68
N THR A 223 7.50 57.48 5.18
CA THR A 223 7.81 56.11 4.73
C THR A 223 6.55 55.37 4.34
N CYS A 224 6.70 54.34 3.51
CA CYS A 224 5.59 53.52 3.08
C CYS A 224 5.13 52.58 4.20
N MET A 225 4.00 52.89 4.80
CA MET A 225 3.40 52.09 5.87
C MET A 225 2.02 51.60 5.45
N ASN A 226 1.82 50.28 5.43
CA ASN A 226 0.58 49.64 5.01
C ASN A 226 0.05 50.13 3.63
N GLY A 227 0.95 50.35 2.67
CA GLY A 227 0.60 50.78 1.32
C GLY A 227 0.16 52.25 1.24
N SER A 228 0.60 53.10 2.16
CA SER A 228 0.41 54.55 2.11
C SER A 228 1.62 55.28 2.69
N CYS A 229 1.96 56.44 2.11
CA CYS A 229 3.03 57.28 2.64
C CYS A 229 2.56 57.94 3.93
N GLN A 230 3.26 57.66 5.04
CA GLN A 230 2.96 58.18 6.36
C GLN A 230 4.18 58.88 6.95
N THR A 231 3.95 60.04 7.59
CA THR A 231 4.99 60.82 8.26
C THR A 231 5.52 60.05 9.47
N VAL A 232 6.80 59.70 9.46
CA VAL A 232 7.47 59.04 10.57
C VAL A 232 7.76 60.09 11.64
N SER A 233 6.98 60.06 12.71
CA SER A 233 7.23 60.85 13.92
C SER A 233 8.48 60.31 14.63
N THR A 234 9.39 61.19 15.06
CA THR A 234 10.53 60.84 15.93
C THR A 234 10.10 60.40 17.32
N THR A 235 8.84 60.63 17.69
CA THR A 235 8.22 60.10 18.89
C THR A 235 7.31 58.95 18.48
N CYS A 236 7.76 57.71 18.64
CA CYS A 236 6.95 56.52 18.38
C CYS A 236 6.08 56.14 19.58
N ASN A 237 4.76 56.08 19.36
CA ASN A 237 3.77 55.61 20.32
C ASN A 237 2.52 55.08 19.60
N ALA A 238 1.56 54.53 20.35
CA ALA A 238 0.34 53.95 19.80
C ALA A 238 -0.54 54.91 18.96
N THR A 239 -0.39 56.23 19.14
CA THR A 239 -1.16 57.25 18.40
C THR A 239 -0.46 57.69 17.11
N THR A 240 0.87 57.55 17.07
CA THR A 240 1.73 58.06 16.00
C THR A 240 2.32 56.94 15.14
N CYS A 241 2.12 55.67 15.53
CA CYS A 241 2.69 54.52 14.86
C CYS A 241 1.69 53.36 14.75
N ALA A 242 1.29 53.04 13.52
CA ALA A 242 0.47 51.86 13.25
C ALA A 242 1.28 50.55 13.33
N GLY A 243 2.58 50.60 13.01
CA GLY A 243 3.52 49.48 13.14
C GLY A 243 4.13 49.39 14.55
N CYS A 244 5.44 49.24 14.67
CA CYS A 244 6.14 49.15 15.95
C CYS A 244 7.30 50.15 16.05
N CYS A 245 7.81 50.33 17.26
CA CYS A 245 8.93 51.22 17.56
C CYS A 245 10.23 50.43 17.56
N ASP A 246 11.20 50.84 16.75
CA ASP A 246 12.56 50.30 16.81
C ASP A 246 13.32 50.77 18.07
N ASP A 247 14.55 50.30 18.23
CA ASP A 247 15.41 50.61 19.39
C ASP A 247 15.80 52.10 19.47
N GLN A 248 15.68 52.83 18.36
CA GLN A 248 15.91 54.27 18.27
C GLN A 248 14.63 55.08 18.55
N GLY A 249 13.51 54.42 18.81
CA GLY A 249 12.22 55.04 19.07
C GLY A 249 11.52 55.57 17.81
N GLN A 250 11.92 55.10 16.62
CA GLN A 250 11.30 55.45 15.35
C GLN A 250 10.20 54.46 14.99
N CYS A 251 9.14 54.96 14.35
CA CYS A 251 8.07 54.10 13.87
C CYS A 251 8.50 53.38 12.58
N VAL A 252 8.39 52.05 12.58
CA VAL A 252 8.66 51.19 11.42
C VAL A 252 7.44 50.33 11.06
N PRO A 253 7.32 49.81 9.83
CA PRO A 253 6.09 49.18 9.35
C PRO A 253 5.62 47.93 10.09
N GLY A 254 6.46 47.28 10.91
CA GLY A 254 6.02 46.17 11.76
C GLY A 254 5.91 44.81 11.07
N ASN A 255 6.37 44.68 9.82
CA ASN A 255 6.14 43.52 8.96
C ASN A 255 7.40 42.69 8.65
N ALA A 256 8.57 43.13 9.13
CA ALA A 256 9.82 42.41 8.98
C ALA A 256 10.07 41.49 10.18
N ALA A 257 10.79 40.38 9.98
CA ALA A 257 11.12 39.43 11.06
C ALA A 257 11.93 40.07 12.20
N ASP A 258 12.80 41.04 11.87
CA ASP A 258 13.62 41.76 12.84
C ASP A 258 12.89 42.96 13.47
N ASN A 259 11.70 43.30 12.94
CA ASN A 259 10.95 44.51 13.29
C ASN A 259 9.44 44.19 13.31
N CYS A 260 9.04 43.09 13.98
CA CYS A 260 7.67 42.59 13.91
C CYS A 260 6.79 43.18 15.01
N GLY A 261 5.65 43.76 14.67
CA GLY A 261 4.72 44.29 15.69
C GLY A 261 3.76 45.34 15.17
N THR A 262 2.84 45.78 16.03
CA THR A 262 1.80 46.75 15.68
C THR A 262 1.41 47.63 16.89
N GLY A 263 0.75 48.75 16.62
CA GLY A 263 0.17 49.64 17.62
C GLY A 263 1.20 50.45 18.43
N GLY A 264 2.35 50.77 17.83
CA GLY A 264 3.35 51.65 18.42
C GLY A 264 3.98 51.12 19.71
N LYS A 265 4.01 49.78 19.86
CA LYS A 265 4.80 49.08 20.88
C LYS A 265 6.21 48.83 20.36
N ALA A 266 7.15 48.48 21.24
CA ALA A 266 8.47 48.03 20.82
C ALA A 266 8.38 46.85 19.84
N CYS A 267 9.19 46.89 18.78
CA CYS A 267 9.26 45.80 17.80
C CYS A 267 9.79 44.51 18.44
N ALA A 268 9.17 43.38 18.08
CA ALA A 268 9.68 42.07 18.41
C ALA A 268 10.60 41.56 17.29
N GLN A 269 11.76 41.02 17.67
CA GLN A 269 12.53 40.16 16.79
C GLN A 269 11.98 38.74 16.88
N CYS A 270 11.54 38.18 15.75
CA CYS A 270 10.89 36.87 15.74
C CYS A 270 11.81 35.71 16.11
N GLY A 271 13.11 35.93 16.26
CA GLY A 271 14.06 34.86 16.54
C GLY A 271 14.24 33.92 15.36
N SER A 272 15.24 33.05 15.45
CA SER A 272 15.61 32.13 14.39
C SER A 272 14.44 31.20 14.03
N ASN A 273 14.10 31.12 12.73
CA ASN A 273 13.10 30.21 12.16
C ASN A 273 11.62 30.54 12.45
N LEU A 274 11.29 31.81 12.70
CA LEU A 274 9.92 32.31 12.75
C LEU A 274 9.72 33.45 11.74
N ALA A 275 8.51 33.61 11.23
CA ALA A 275 8.14 34.68 10.30
C ALA A 275 7.24 35.71 10.97
N CYS A 276 7.33 36.97 10.55
CA CYS A 276 6.35 37.98 10.91
C CYS A 276 5.11 37.84 10.02
N VAL A 277 4.05 37.23 10.55
CA VAL A 277 2.76 37.05 9.84
C VAL A 277 1.69 37.82 10.59
N GLY A 278 1.02 38.75 9.90
CA GLY A 278 0.00 39.59 10.54
C GLY A 278 0.55 40.42 11.71
N GLN A 279 1.80 40.89 11.61
CA GLN A 279 2.50 41.64 12.68
C GLN A 279 2.69 40.84 13.99
N LYS A 280 2.67 39.50 13.90
CA LYS A 280 2.97 38.56 14.99
C LYS A 280 4.01 37.53 14.54
N CYS A 281 5.00 37.27 15.38
CA CYS A 281 5.96 36.21 15.15
C CYS A 281 5.27 34.84 15.24
N THR A 282 5.28 34.12 14.12
CA THR A 282 4.50 32.89 13.92
C THR A 282 5.39 31.84 13.23
N CYS A 283 5.24 30.58 13.64
CA CYS A 283 5.90 29.46 12.97
C CYS A 283 5.17 29.16 11.66
N THR A 284 5.90 29.09 10.55
CA THR A 284 5.31 28.81 9.24
C THR A 284 6.12 27.77 8.47
N ALA A 285 5.47 27.14 7.49
CA ALA A 285 6.10 26.20 6.56
C ALA A 285 7.35 26.77 5.87
N THR A 286 7.38 28.08 5.61
CA THR A 286 8.49 28.75 4.92
C THR A 286 9.63 29.16 5.85
N SER A 287 9.34 29.37 7.14
CA SER A 287 10.33 29.87 8.11
C SER A 287 10.94 28.77 8.98
N CYS A 288 10.27 27.63 9.13
CA CYS A 288 10.71 26.55 10.00
C CYS A 288 11.19 25.31 9.21
N PRO A 289 12.50 25.01 9.17
CA PRO A 289 13.02 23.80 8.51
C PRO A 289 12.50 22.50 9.15
N GLY A 290 12.25 22.51 10.45
CA GLY A 290 11.70 21.38 11.21
C GLY A 290 10.17 21.44 11.31
N CYS A 291 9.61 21.36 12.51
CA CYS A 291 8.16 21.35 12.73
C CYS A 291 7.69 22.43 13.70
N CYS A 292 6.42 22.82 13.61
CA CYS A 292 5.80 23.82 14.48
C CYS A 292 5.08 23.16 15.66
N ASP A 293 5.46 23.58 16.86
CA ASP A 293 4.76 23.30 18.12
C ASP A 293 4.16 24.63 18.61
N GLY A 294 2.95 24.93 18.14
CA GLY A 294 2.37 26.27 18.20
C GLY A 294 3.22 27.29 17.43
N ASP A 295 3.53 28.43 18.06
CA ASP A 295 4.41 29.47 17.51
C ASP A 295 5.91 29.16 17.72
N THR A 296 6.27 27.95 18.16
CA THR A 296 7.67 27.55 18.38
C THR A 296 8.15 26.61 17.27
N CYS A 297 9.18 27.02 16.53
CA CYS A 297 9.86 26.12 15.58
C CYS A 297 10.78 25.14 16.33
N LYS A 298 10.55 23.84 16.17
CA LYS A 298 11.40 22.76 16.68
C LYS A 298 12.24 22.20 15.53
N ALA A 299 13.41 21.65 15.86
CA ALA A 299 14.33 21.07 14.88
C ALA A 299 13.75 19.88 14.08
N GLY A 300 12.66 19.26 14.58
CA GLY A 300 11.95 18.22 13.82
C GLY A 300 12.63 16.85 13.81
N SER A 301 13.71 16.67 14.57
CA SER A 301 14.50 15.42 14.67
C SER A 301 14.33 14.68 16.00
N ASN A 302 13.48 15.19 16.90
CA ASN A 302 13.26 14.62 18.22
C ASN A 302 12.04 13.68 18.21
N VAL A 303 12.12 12.57 18.95
CA VAL A 303 11.01 11.60 19.09
C VAL A 303 9.72 12.23 19.64
N ASN A 304 9.80 13.29 20.45
CA ASN A 304 8.65 14.02 21.01
C ASN A 304 8.24 15.25 20.18
N ALA A 305 8.98 15.58 19.13
CA ALA A 305 8.73 16.72 18.26
C ALA A 305 9.28 16.44 16.85
N CYS A 306 8.68 15.45 16.19
CA CYS A 306 9.06 14.95 14.88
C CYS A 306 8.23 15.62 13.78
N GLY A 307 8.88 16.04 12.71
CA GLY A 307 8.22 16.70 11.58
C GLY A 307 9.21 17.55 10.77
N ALA A 308 8.83 17.97 9.57
CA ALA A 308 9.66 18.81 8.71
C ALA A 308 8.80 19.84 7.95
N ASN A 309 9.46 20.85 7.36
CA ASN A 309 8.84 21.86 6.50
C ASN A 309 7.71 22.65 7.17
N GLY A 310 7.86 22.95 8.46
CA GLY A 310 6.92 23.69 9.31
C GLY A 310 5.53 23.05 9.44
N ALA A 311 5.43 21.74 9.20
CA ALA A 311 4.27 20.96 9.60
C ALA A 311 4.14 20.90 11.13
N THR A 312 2.97 20.55 11.65
CA THR A 312 2.77 20.38 13.11
C THR A 312 3.65 19.26 13.66
N CYS A 313 4.36 19.52 14.77
CA CYS A 313 5.18 18.51 15.43
C CYS A 313 4.34 17.34 15.94
N THR A 314 4.84 16.12 15.73
CA THR A 314 4.20 14.88 16.20
C THR A 314 5.13 14.10 17.13
N LYS A 315 4.57 13.51 18.19
CA LYS A 315 5.28 12.57 19.06
C LYS A 315 5.23 11.15 18.48
N CYS A 316 6.39 10.54 18.27
CA CYS A 316 6.49 9.16 17.84
C CYS A 316 6.09 8.21 18.98
N SER A 317 5.24 7.23 18.67
CA SER A 317 4.78 6.22 19.62
C SER A 317 5.63 4.93 19.54
N GLY A 318 5.72 4.21 20.66
CA GLY A 318 6.47 2.95 20.74
C GLY A 318 7.99 3.13 20.63
N THR A 319 8.65 2.25 19.87
CA THR A 319 10.10 2.20 19.63
C THR A 319 10.59 3.09 18.47
N LYS A 320 9.66 3.79 17.79
CA LYS A 320 9.93 4.61 16.60
C LYS A 320 10.89 5.76 16.90
N LYS A 321 11.88 5.96 16.04
CA LYS A 321 12.76 7.14 16.03
C LYS A 321 12.24 8.18 15.03
N CYS A 322 12.64 9.44 15.22
CA CYS A 322 12.36 10.47 14.24
C CYS A 322 13.48 10.52 13.21
N VAL A 323 13.23 10.01 12.00
CA VAL A 323 14.20 9.99 10.90
C VAL A 323 13.68 10.92 9.80
N SER A 324 14.47 11.95 9.48
CA SER A 324 14.14 12.94 8.44
C SER A 324 12.75 13.58 8.61
N GLY A 325 12.33 13.84 9.85
CA GLY A 325 11.02 14.44 10.15
C GLY A 325 9.84 13.47 10.10
N ILE A 326 10.08 12.15 10.04
CA ILE A 326 9.04 11.11 10.04
C ILE A 326 9.31 10.11 11.16
N CYS A 327 8.27 9.70 11.89
CA CYS A 327 8.37 8.64 12.88
C CYS A 327 8.51 7.27 12.20
N GLN A 328 9.72 6.71 12.20
CA GLN A 328 10.07 5.43 11.58
C GLN A 328 10.86 4.53 12.55
N GLU A 329 10.69 3.23 12.42
CA GLU A 329 11.58 2.21 13.00
C GLU A 329 12.86 2.09 12.10
N ASP A 330 14.01 1.63 12.64
CA ASP A 330 15.25 1.42 11.84
C ASP A 330 15.03 0.38 10.71
N CYS A 331 15.78 0.47 9.59
CA CYS A 331 15.75 -0.58 8.56
C CYS A 331 16.24 -1.90 9.15
N SER A 332 15.33 -2.86 9.20
CA SER A 332 15.52 -4.17 9.80
C SER A 332 14.63 -5.18 9.10
N PHE A 333 14.77 -6.45 9.48
CA PHE A 333 13.90 -7.52 8.97
C PHE A 333 12.41 -7.32 9.30
N ILE A 334 12.07 -6.39 10.21
CA ILE A 334 10.70 -6.06 10.59
C ILE A 334 10.11 -4.98 9.68
N THR A 335 10.95 -4.03 9.25
CA THR A 335 10.52 -2.77 8.62
C THR A 335 10.76 -2.75 7.13
N CYS A 336 11.36 -3.83 6.61
CA CYS A 336 11.75 -3.94 5.23
C CYS A 336 11.52 -5.35 4.69
N ASP A 337 10.50 -5.50 3.85
CA ASP A 337 10.28 -6.74 3.09
C ASP A 337 11.40 -6.96 2.04
N GLY A 338 12.08 -5.89 1.62
CA GLY A 338 13.25 -5.91 0.73
C GLY A 338 14.58 -5.96 1.48
N CYS A 339 15.56 -5.18 1.05
CA CYS A 339 16.89 -5.14 1.66
C CYS A 339 17.24 -3.77 2.25
N CYS A 340 18.13 -3.76 3.23
CA CYS A 340 18.64 -2.56 3.87
C CYS A 340 19.93 -2.08 3.22
N ASN A 341 19.94 -0.82 2.77
CA ASN A 341 21.15 -0.07 2.49
C ASN A 341 21.32 0.97 3.61
N GLY A 342 22.14 0.64 4.60
CA GLY A 342 22.19 1.40 5.85
C GLY A 342 20.82 1.40 6.56
N THR A 343 20.25 2.58 6.79
CA THR A 343 18.92 2.75 7.41
C THR A 343 17.78 2.82 6.38
N THR A 344 18.05 2.64 5.08
CA THR A 344 17.05 2.75 4.02
C THR A 344 16.59 1.38 3.56
N CYS A 345 15.29 1.12 3.62
CA CYS A 345 14.68 -0.04 3.00
C CYS A 345 14.53 0.14 1.49
N ILE A 346 15.03 -0.81 0.72
CA ILE A 346 14.93 -0.84 -0.74
C ILE A 346 13.84 -1.83 -1.15
N THR A 347 12.72 -1.29 -1.64
CA THR A 347 11.64 -2.03 -2.29
C THR A 347 11.11 -1.19 -3.48
N PRO A 348 10.81 -1.80 -4.65
CA PRO A 348 11.11 -3.19 -5.04
C PRO A 348 12.61 -3.42 -5.22
N VAL A 349 13.06 -4.64 -4.90
CA VAL A 349 14.46 -5.05 -5.11
C VAL A 349 14.76 -5.31 -6.58
N ASN A 350 16.03 -5.20 -6.95
CA ASN A 350 16.51 -5.41 -8.31
C ASN A 350 17.93 -5.99 -8.30
N VAL A 351 18.49 -6.27 -9.48
CA VAL A 351 19.82 -6.87 -9.62
C VAL A 351 20.95 -6.03 -9.02
N SER A 352 20.78 -4.73 -8.80
CA SER A 352 21.80 -3.88 -8.18
C SER A 352 21.69 -3.82 -6.65
N ASN A 353 20.48 -4.03 -6.12
CA ASN A 353 20.15 -3.96 -4.70
C ASN A 353 19.23 -5.13 -4.32
N CYS A 354 19.77 -6.34 -4.42
CA CYS A 354 19.06 -7.57 -4.12
C CYS A 354 19.19 -7.93 -2.64
N GLY A 355 18.13 -8.48 -2.07
CA GLY A 355 18.07 -8.94 -0.68
C GLY A 355 16.60 -9.05 -0.25
N ALA A 356 16.34 -9.68 0.88
CA ALA A 356 15.01 -9.79 1.46
C ALA A 356 15.09 -9.66 2.98
N TYR A 357 13.93 -9.43 3.59
CA TYR A 357 13.76 -9.43 5.05
C TYR A 357 14.78 -8.55 5.76
N GLY A 358 14.98 -7.32 5.26
CA GLY A 358 15.86 -6.32 5.86
C GLY A 358 17.34 -6.72 5.97
N GLY A 359 17.76 -7.77 5.25
CA GLY A 359 19.18 -8.10 5.08
C GLY A 359 19.91 -7.01 4.30
N GLN A 360 21.25 -6.99 4.35
CA GLN A 360 22.03 -6.02 3.59
C GLN A 360 21.80 -6.20 2.07
N CYS A 361 21.59 -5.08 1.36
CA CYS A 361 21.49 -5.11 -0.11
C CYS A 361 22.82 -5.55 -0.74
N GLN A 362 22.73 -6.39 -1.77
CA GLN A 362 23.87 -6.84 -2.57
C GLN A 362 23.62 -6.71 -4.08
N GLN A 363 24.69 -6.58 -4.85
CA GLN A 363 24.64 -6.56 -6.31
C GLN A 363 24.78 -7.98 -6.88
N CYS A 364 23.84 -8.39 -7.73
CA CYS A 364 23.89 -9.65 -8.46
C CYS A 364 24.90 -9.60 -9.62
N GLY A 365 25.51 -10.74 -9.95
CA GLY A 365 26.53 -10.85 -10.99
C GLY A 365 25.97 -11.35 -12.33
N GLY A 366 26.71 -11.14 -13.42
CA GLY A 366 26.45 -11.82 -14.69
C GLY A 366 25.02 -11.68 -15.26
N SER A 367 24.36 -12.81 -15.52
CA SER A 367 22.99 -12.93 -16.05
C SER A 367 21.94 -13.17 -14.96
N ASP A 368 22.30 -12.98 -13.70
CA ASP A 368 21.43 -13.22 -12.56
C ASP A 368 20.23 -12.28 -12.59
N VAL A 369 19.10 -12.78 -12.09
CA VAL A 369 17.93 -11.98 -11.76
C VAL A 369 17.74 -11.98 -10.25
N CYS A 370 17.34 -10.83 -9.68
CA CYS A 370 16.95 -10.77 -8.28
C CYS A 370 15.50 -11.22 -8.15
N GLU A 371 15.26 -12.37 -7.53
CA GLU A 371 13.93 -12.93 -7.33
C GLU A 371 13.80 -13.41 -5.88
N LYS A 372 12.71 -13.02 -5.20
CA LYS A 372 12.52 -13.21 -3.74
C LYS A 372 13.74 -12.75 -2.90
N GLY A 373 14.44 -11.72 -3.36
CA GLY A 373 15.63 -11.17 -2.68
C GLY A 373 16.92 -11.98 -2.81
N THR A 374 16.95 -13.01 -3.66
CA THR A 374 18.16 -13.78 -3.95
C THR A 374 18.57 -13.59 -5.40
N CYS A 375 19.88 -13.51 -5.64
CA CYS A 375 20.45 -13.49 -6.98
C CYS A 375 20.39 -14.91 -7.57
N ASN A 376 19.61 -15.10 -8.62
CA ASN A 376 19.43 -16.40 -9.26
C ASN A 376 19.74 -16.33 -10.76
N ASP A 377 20.64 -17.20 -11.22
CA ASP A 377 20.92 -17.36 -12.64
C ASP A 377 19.87 -18.28 -13.30
N LYS A 378 18.80 -17.68 -13.83
CA LYS A 378 17.73 -18.42 -14.53
C LYS A 378 18.21 -19.19 -15.76
N SER A 379 19.40 -18.90 -16.28
CA SER A 379 19.99 -19.68 -17.37
C SER A 379 20.60 -21.00 -16.91
N LYS A 380 20.90 -21.13 -15.61
CA LYS A 380 21.53 -22.31 -15.00
C LYS A 380 20.61 -23.10 -14.08
N CYS A 381 19.65 -22.45 -13.42
CA CYS A 381 18.69 -23.12 -12.55
C CYS A 381 17.27 -22.55 -12.72
N SER A 382 16.31 -23.45 -12.92
CA SER A 382 14.88 -23.20 -13.11
C SER A 382 14.07 -24.46 -12.81
N SER A 383 12.74 -24.36 -12.81
CA SER A 383 11.84 -25.52 -12.71
C SER A 383 12.09 -26.62 -13.75
N GLY A 384 12.63 -26.26 -14.93
CA GLY A 384 12.94 -27.22 -16.00
C GLY A 384 14.15 -28.12 -15.74
N ASN A 385 15.09 -27.69 -14.90
CA ASN A 385 16.31 -28.44 -14.59
C ASN A 385 16.56 -28.63 -13.08
N CYS A 386 15.66 -28.15 -12.24
CA CYS A 386 15.59 -28.37 -10.80
C CYS A 386 14.16 -28.79 -10.40
N PRO A 387 13.64 -29.94 -10.89
CA PRO A 387 12.25 -30.34 -10.62
C PRO A 387 12.03 -30.86 -9.19
N VAL A 388 13.11 -31.12 -8.45
CA VAL A 388 13.08 -31.53 -7.04
C VAL A 388 14.04 -30.62 -6.29
N GLY A 389 13.49 -29.67 -5.55
CA GLY A 389 14.23 -28.68 -4.78
C GLY A 389 14.17 -27.27 -5.37
N CYS A 390 15.10 -26.40 -4.98
CA CYS A 390 15.03 -24.97 -5.26
C CYS A 390 16.37 -24.42 -5.79
N CYS A 391 16.34 -23.25 -6.41
CA CYS A 391 17.48 -22.59 -7.00
C CYS A 391 18.14 -21.58 -6.04
N LYS A 392 19.44 -21.74 -5.81
CA LYS A 392 20.27 -20.80 -5.07
C LYS A 392 21.58 -20.57 -5.81
N ASP A 393 21.89 -19.31 -6.10
CA ASP A 393 23.12 -18.90 -6.83
C ASP A 393 23.29 -19.66 -8.16
N GLY A 394 22.19 -19.86 -8.90
CA GLY A 394 22.18 -20.57 -10.18
C GLY A 394 22.43 -22.09 -10.07
N SER A 395 22.40 -22.67 -8.87
CA SER A 395 22.57 -24.10 -8.61
C SER A 395 21.31 -24.70 -7.98
N CYS A 396 20.92 -25.89 -8.44
CA CYS A 396 19.80 -26.64 -7.85
C CYS A 396 20.21 -27.22 -6.49
N GLN A 397 19.51 -26.82 -5.44
CA GLN A 397 19.62 -27.35 -4.09
C GLN A 397 18.50 -28.36 -3.84
N ALA A 398 18.70 -29.27 -2.89
CA ALA A 398 17.69 -30.27 -2.54
C ALA A 398 16.36 -29.67 -2.03
N GLY A 399 16.36 -28.41 -1.56
CA GLY A 399 15.15 -27.75 -1.09
C GLY A 399 14.73 -28.11 0.34
N THR A 400 15.54 -28.91 1.05
CA THR A 400 15.20 -29.50 2.34
C THR A 400 16.01 -28.94 3.51
N PHE A 401 16.82 -27.90 3.28
CA PHE A 401 17.69 -27.31 4.30
C PHE A 401 17.19 -25.92 4.67
N ASP A 402 17.33 -25.53 5.94
CA ASP A 402 16.90 -24.22 6.44
C ASP A 402 17.54 -23.05 5.68
N ASN A 403 18.73 -23.25 5.10
CA ASN A 403 19.43 -22.24 4.31
C ASN A 403 19.20 -22.35 2.79
N ALA A 404 18.37 -23.29 2.36
CA ALA A 404 18.01 -23.53 0.97
C ALA A 404 16.67 -24.31 0.91
N CYS A 405 15.59 -23.64 1.33
CA CYS A 405 14.27 -24.25 1.41
C CYS A 405 13.41 -23.93 0.20
N GLY A 406 12.69 -24.91 -0.33
CA GLY A 406 11.76 -24.72 -1.44
C GLY A 406 11.67 -25.94 -2.36
N GLU A 407 10.86 -25.83 -3.39
CA GLU A 407 10.67 -26.90 -4.39
C GLU A 407 10.40 -26.33 -5.79
N ASP A 408 10.16 -27.21 -6.76
CA ASP A 408 9.79 -26.88 -8.14
C ASP A 408 10.73 -25.91 -8.87
N GLY A 409 12.00 -25.85 -8.46
CA GLY A 409 13.03 -25.00 -9.04
C GLY A 409 12.76 -23.51 -8.84
N ASP A 410 11.89 -23.17 -7.87
CA ASP A 410 11.74 -21.82 -7.36
C ASP A 410 13.01 -21.37 -6.66
N VAL A 411 13.16 -20.07 -6.44
CA VAL A 411 14.26 -19.54 -5.64
C VAL A 411 14.20 -20.09 -4.22
N CYS A 412 15.31 -20.61 -3.72
CA CYS A 412 15.44 -21.07 -2.35
C CYS A 412 15.25 -19.95 -1.35
N GLU A 413 14.41 -20.18 -0.35
CA GLU A 413 14.23 -19.30 0.80
C GLU A 413 15.22 -19.68 1.92
N LEU A 414 15.69 -18.66 2.65
CA LEU A 414 16.40 -18.82 3.91
C LEU A 414 15.37 -18.77 5.04
N CYS A 415 15.15 -19.90 5.71
CA CYS A 415 14.29 -19.96 6.87
C CYS A 415 14.94 -19.16 8.02
N GLY A 416 14.17 -18.24 8.61
CA GLY A 416 14.60 -17.51 9.80
C GLY A 416 14.92 -18.46 10.97
N GLU A 417 15.64 -17.96 11.98
CA GLU A 417 16.14 -18.76 13.11
C GLU A 417 15.07 -19.60 13.83
N HIS A 418 13.83 -19.10 13.86
CA HIS A 418 12.69 -19.73 14.52
C HIS A 418 11.85 -20.61 13.60
N LEU A 419 12.24 -20.68 12.33
CA LEU A 419 11.62 -21.49 11.29
C LEU A 419 12.55 -22.66 10.94
N TYR A 420 12.00 -23.65 10.27
CA TYR A 420 12.74 -24.76 9.68
C TYR A 420 12.15 -25.10 8.33
N CYS A 421 12.97 -25.67 7.45
CA CYS A 421 12.51 -26.14 6.17
C CYS A 421 11.77 -27.47 6.32
N GLY A 422 10.49 -27.49 5.97
CA GLY A 422 9.63 -28.66 6.12
C GLY A 422 8.54 -28.73 5.07
N LYS A 423 7.87 -29.87 5.01
CA LYS A 423 6.65 -30.02 4.20
C LYS A 423 5.45 -29.56 5.00
N ASP A 424 4.70 -28.62 4.43
CA ASP A 424 3.43 -28.21 5.00
C ASP A 424 2.47 -29.43 5.05
N PRO A 425 1.89 -29.76 6.21
CA PRO A 425 1.04 -30.94 6.35
C PRO A 425 -0.22 -30.90 5.49
N PHE A 426 -0.70 -29.71 5.11
CA PHE A 426 -1.97 -29.51 4.43
C PHE A 426 -1.79 -29.31 2.93
N TYR A 427 -0.96 -28.35 2.54
CA TYR A 427 -0.66 -28.01 1.14
C TYR A 427 0.40 -28.92 0.52
N GLN A 428 1.11 -29.70 1.34
CA GLN A 428 2.19 -30.62 0.92
C GLN A 428 3.38 -29.91 0.25
N SER A 429 3.44 -28.58 0.39
CA SER A 429 4.49 -27.74 -0.15
C SER A 429 5.74 -27.71 0.73
N GLN A 430 6.93 -27.63 0.13
CA GLN A 430 8.20 -27.47 0.83
C GLN A 430 8.46 -25.99 1.12
N GLU A 431 8.33 -25.58 2.38
CA GLU A 431 8.46 -24.16 2.79
C GLU A 431 9.03 -23.99 4.20
N CYS A 432 9.27 -22.74 4.60
CA CYS A 432 9.74 -22.41 5.95
C CYS A 432 8.58 -22.41 6.96
N LEU A 433 8.59 -23.38 7.87
CA LEU A 433 7.56 -23.62 8.88
C LEU A 433 8.04 -23.20 10.27
N ALA A 434 7.14 -22.70 11.12
CA ALA A 434 7.50 -22.41 12.50
C ALA A 434 7.92 -23.67 13.27
N ARG A 435 9.06 -23.61 13.98
CA ARG A 435 9.50 -24.70 14.85
C ARG A 435 8.56 -24.84 16.03
N ASP A 436 8.22 -26.05 16.45
CA ASP A 436 7.39 -26.32 17.63
C ASP A 436 7.83 -25.55 18.89
N THR A 437 9.14 -25.36 19.06
CA THR A 437 9.73 -24.66 20.21
C THR A 437 9.81 -23.14 20.06
N SER A 438 9.51 -22.61 18.87
CA SER A 438 9.48 -21.15 18.66
C SER A 438 8.36 -20.52 19.47
N THR A 439 8.65 -19.38 20.10
CA THR A 439 7.70 -18.63 20.93
C THR A 439 7.20 -17.42 20.20
N TRP A 440 5.89 -17.17 20.26
CA TRP A 440 5.20 -16.13 19.53
C TRP A 440 4.33 -15.31 20.49
N ASP A 441 4.47 -14.01 20.40
CA ASP A 441 3.57 -13.04 20.98
C ASP A 441 2.30 -13.00 20.15
N VAL A 442 1.17 -13.18 20.83
CA VAL A 442 -0.16 -13.16 20.25
C VAL A 442 -0.73 -11.77 20.47
N ILE A 443 -1.01 -11.08 19.36
CA ILE A 443 -1.56 -9.72 19.37
C ILE A 443 -2.95 -9.78 18.73
N VAL A 444 -3.94 -9.24 19.42
CA VAL A 444 -5.27 -9.02 18.81
C VAL A 444 -5.24 -7.65 18.15
N VAL A 445 -5.50 -7.60 16.85
CA VAL A 445 -5.44 -6.37 16.05
C VAL A 445 -6.82 -5.76 15.86
N LYS A 446 -7.81 -6.59 15.50
CA LYS A 446 -9.16 -6.07 15.21
C LYS A 446 -10.20 -7.17 15.37
N VAL A 447 -11.37 -6.79 15.87
CA VAL A 447 -12.58 -7.62 15.80
C VAL A 447 -13.58 -6.93 14.89
N LYS A 448 -14.36 -7.72 14.15
CA LYS A 448 -15.52 -7.25 13.40
C LYS A 448 -16.75 -8.00 13.89
N LEU A 449 -17.72 -7.27 14.41
CA LEU A 449 -19.00 -7.78 14.89
C LEU A 449 -20.12 -7.49 13.90
N ASN A 450 -21.19 -8.26 14.00
CA ASN A 450 -22.43 -8.02 13.28
C ASN A 450 -23.12 -6.77 13.86
N PRO A 451 -23.33 -5.70 13.06
CA PRO A 451 -24.01 -4.50 13.54
C PRO A 451 -25.50 -4.70 13.82
N ASN A 452 -26.07 -5.86 13.47
CA ASN A 452 -27.44 -6.25 13.79
C ASN A 452 -27.42 -7.54 14.60
N PRO A 453 -26.98 -7.50 15.87
CA PRO A 453 -26.80 -8.69 16.67
C PRO A 453 -28.13 -9.36 17.00
N THR A 454 -28.07 -10.65 17.31
CA THR A 454 -29.26 -11.44 17.68
C THR A 454 -29.87 -11.03 19.01
N SER A 455 -29.06 -10.46 19.91
CA SER A 455 -29.47 -9.81 21.16
C SER A 455 -28.71 -8.49 21.33
N PRO A 456 -29.36 -7.40 21.79
CA PRO A 456 -28.66 -6.18 22.15
C PRO A 456 -27.83 -6.41 23.42
N TRP A 457 -26.57 -5.96 23.41
CA TRP A 457 -25.65 -6.13 24.53
C TRP A 457 -25.73 -4.92 25.49
N ASP A 458 -25.72 -3.69 24.96
CA ASP A 458 -25.87 -2.44 25.73
C ASP A 458 -27.31 -1.89 25.87
N SER A 459 -28.26 -2.77 26.18
CA SER A 459 -29.70 -2.45 26.14
C SER A 459 -30.20 -1.37 27.12
N PHE A 460 -29.38 -0.93 28.09
CA PHE A 460 -29.76 0.04 29.14
C PHE A 460 -29.34 1.49 28.88
N LEU A 461 -28.55 1.79 27.85
CA LEU A 461 -27.92 3.11 27.63
C LEU A 461 -28.31 3.84 26.33
N GLU A 462 -29.38 3.41 25.65
CA GLU A 462 -29.83 3.94 24.34
C GLU A 462 -28.80 3.81 23.20
N LYS A 463 -27.76 2.98 23.36
CA LYS A 463 -26.74 2.71 22.34
C LYS A 463 -26.62 1.21 22.05
N PRO A 464 -26.66 0.79 20.78
CA PRO A 464 -26.59 -0.64 20.43
C PRO A 464 -25.16 -1.21 20.37
N GLU A 465 -24.12 -0.36 20.37
CA GLU A 465 -22.73 -0.80 20.21
C GLU A 465 -22.14 -1.34 21.53
N PRO A 466 -21.49 -2.53 21.54
CA PRO A 466 -20.93 -3.15 22.75
C PRO A 466 -19.60 -2.53 23.22
N ASP A 467 -19.30 -2.68 24.50
CA ASP A 467 -18.03 -2.38 25.17
C ASP A 467 -17.07 -3.60 25.13
N VAL A 468 -16.38 -3.75 24.00
CA VAL A 468 -15.70 -5.00 23.63
C VAL A 468 -14.32 -5.17 24.27
N PHE A 469 -14.06 -6.38 24.78
CA PHE A 469 -12.71 -6.90 25.00
C PHE A 469 -12.60 -8.37 24.58
N VAL A 470 -11.39 -8.85 24.32
CA VAL A 470 -11.12 -10.23 23.91
C VAL A 470 -10.28 -10.94 24.96
N GLU A 471 -10.73 -12.11 25.41
CA GLU A 471 -9.93 -13.06 26.19
C GLU A 471 -9.40 -14.15 25.27
N VAL A 472 -8.13 -14.51 25.40
CA VAL A 472 -7.46 -15.54 24.59
C VAL A 472 -6.86 -16.59 25.52
N ASP A 473 -7.07 -17.86 25.19
CA ASP A 473 -6.51 -19.04 25.85
C ASP A 473 -5.71 -19.87 24.85
N VAL A 474 -4.46 -20.17 25.19
CA VAL A 474 -3.59 -21.08 24.42
C VAL A 474 -2.79 -21.94 25.39
N GLY A 475 -2.96 -23.26 25.32
CA GLY A 475 -2.19 -24.20 26.15
C GLY A 475 -2.33 -23.98 27.66
N GLY A 476 -3.48 -23.46 28.13
CA GLY A 476 -3.71 -23.15 29.55
C GLY A 476 -3.15 -21.80 30.01
N LYS A 477 -2.60 -20.99 29.10
CA LYS A 477 -2.25 -19.58 29.35
C LYS A 477 -3.41 -18.73 28.91
N THR A 478 -3.76 -17.72 29.71
CA THR A 478 -4.83 -16.77 29.38
C THR A 478 -4.31 -15.34 29.34
N GLY A 479 -4.86 -14.56 28.41
CA GLY A 479 -4.56 -13.14 28.20
C GLY A 479 -5.80 -12.38 27.78
N LYS A 480 -5.81 -11.05 27.92
CA LYS A 480 -6.93 -10.23 27.45
C LYS A 480 -6.51 -8.87 26.93
N THR A 481 -7.29 -8.32 26.01
CA THR A 481 -7.09 -6.97 25.48
C THR A 481 -7.51 -5.89 26.47
N SER A 482 -7.16 -4.64 26.15
CA SER A 482 -7.90 -3.48 26.66
C SER A 482 -9.36 -3.49 26.19
N GLN A 483 -10.21 -2.76 26.88
CA GLN A 483 -11.60 -2.56 26.49
C GLN A 483 -11.70 -1.45 25.44
N LYS A 484 -12.62 -1.61 24.50
CA LYS A 484 -13.01 -0.58 23.53
C LYS A 484 -14.50 -0.34 23.65
N ASP A 485 -14.82 0.86 24.11
CA ASP A 485 -16.20 1.21 24.40
C ASP A 485 -16.99 1.46 23.11
N ASN A 486 -18.24 0.99 23.08
CA ASN A 486 -19.25 1.35 22.11
C ASN A 486 -18.80 1.12 20.64
N ALA A 487 -18.33 -0.09 20.30
CA ALA A 487 -17.78 -0.38 18.96
C ALA A 487 -18.13 -1.76 18.38
N PHE A 488 -18.68 -1.79 17.15
CA PHE A 488 -18.84 -3.01 16.36
C PHE A 488 -17.58 -3.44 15.58
N GLU A 489 -16.64 -2.52 15.36
CA GLU A 489 -15.35 -2.83 14.71
C GLU A 489 -14.16 -2.34 15.56
N PRO A 490 -14.03 -2.79 16.82
CA PRO A 490 -12.97 -2.31 17.71
C PRO A 490 -11.60 -2.70 17.15
N ALA A 491 -10.76 -1.67 16.98
CA ALA A 491 -9.36 -1.83 16.68
C ALA A 491 -8.56 -1.86 18.00
N PHE A 492 -7.73 -2.88 18.11
CA PHE A 492 -6.78 -3.08 19.18
C PHE A 492 -5.36 -2.95 18.58
N ASP A 493 -4.35 -3.18 19.39
CA ASP A 493 -3.00 -3.58 18.97
C ASP A 493 -2.33 -4.17 20.22
N ASP A 494 -3.11 -4.97 20.95
CA ASP A 494 -2.80 -5.34 22.31
C ASP A 494 -2.11 -6.70 22.33
N TYR A 495 -0.94 -6.73 22.95
CA TYR A 495 -0.30 -7.98 23.35
C TYR A 495 -1.14 -8.67 24.42
N VAL A 496 -1.61 -9.89 24.14
CA VAL A 496 -2.47 -10.63 25.08
C VAL A 496 -1.70 -11.71 25.83
N LEU A 497 -0.90 -12.52 25.14
CA LEU A 497 -0.10 -13.60 25.75
C LEU A 497 1.03 -14.05 24.81
N THR A 498 1.92 -14.90 25.32
CA THR A 498 2.88 -15.64 24.50
C THR A 498 2.54 -17.13 24.50
N ALA A 499 2.61 -17.75 23.32
CA ALA A 499 2.50 -19.19 23.16
C ALA A 499 3.61 -19.74 22.25
N THR A 500 3.90 -21.03 22.36
CA THR A 500 4.77 -21.73 21.42
C THR A 500 4.00 -22.11 20.15
N ALA A 501 4.70 -22.27 19.03
CA ALA A 501 4.08 -22.76 17.79
C ALA A 501 3.36 -24.11 18.00
N LYS A 502 3.91 -24.99 18.84
CA LYS A 502 3.25 -26.25 19.21
C LYS A 502 1.93 -26.06 19.96
N GLU A 503 1.88 -25.11 20.90
CA GLU A 503 0.65 -24.81 21.63
C GLU A 503 -0.42 -24.21 20.69
N LEU A 504 -0.02 -23.29 19.81
CA LEU A 504 -0.89 -22.66 18.80
C LEU A 504 -1.40 -23.66 17.74
N GLY A 505 -0.54 -24.58 17.31
CA GLY A 505 -0.87 -25.70 16.43
C GLY A 505 -1.66 -26.81 17.12
N THR A 506 -1.89 -26.71 18.43
CA THR A 506 -2.83 -27.59 19.14
C THR A 506 -4.21 -26.95 19.19
N LYS A 507 -4.31 -25.75 19.76
CA LYS A 507 -5.58 -25.04 19.93
C LYS A 507 -5.37 -23.60 20.43
N ILE A 508 -6.06 -22.65 19.81
CA ILE A 508 -6.32 -21.32 20.35
C ILE A 508 -7.82 -21.15 20.58
N THR A 509 -8.22 -20.72 21.76
CA THR A 509 -9.62 -20.39 22.08
C THR A 509 -9.69 -18.91 22.43
N TYR A 510 -10.58 -18.15 21.81
CA TYR A 510 -10.77 -16.74 22.11
C TYR A 510 -12.24 -16.40 22.29
N ARG A 511 -12.51 -15.51 23.24
CA ARG A 511 -13.84 -15.09 23.68
C ARG A 511 -13.95 -13.58 23.54
N ILE A 512 -14.91 -13.15 22.75
CA ILE A 512 -15.26 -11.74 22.60
C ILE A 512 -16.36 -11.48 23.61
N LYS A 513 -16.16 -10.49 24.48
CA LYS A 513 -17.09 -10.15 25.55
C LYS A 513 -17.45 -8.68 25.52
N ASP A 514 -18.67 -8.40 25.93
CA ASP A 514 -19.15 -7.07 26.26
C ASP A 514 -18.94 -6.80 27.75
N LYS A 515 -18.54 -5.59 28.15
CA LYS A 515 -18.23 -5.26 29.54
C LYS A 515 -19.30 -4.36 30.15
N ASP A 516 -20.19 -4.99 30.91
CA ASP A 516 -21.21 -4.29 31.70
C ASP A 516 -20.80 -3.92 33.13
N PHE A 517 -21.66 -3.11 33.77
CA PHE A 517 -21.55 -2.79 35.19
C PHE A 517 -21.63 -4.04 36.09
N PHE A 518 -22.47 -5.01 35.76
CA PHE A 518 -22.72 -6.21 36.59
C PHE A 518 -22.02 -7.49 36.10
N GLY A 519 -21.15 -7.41 35.09
CA GLY A 519 -20.56 -8.62 34.55
C GLY A 519 -19.82 -8.36 33.25
N ALA A 520 -19.52 -9.42 32.53
CA ALA A 520 -19.16 -9.32 31.13
C ALA A 520 -19.94 -10.40 30.38
N ASP A 521 -20.70 -9.99 29.37
CA ASP A 521 -21.54 -10.88 28.58
C ASP A 521 -20.73 -11.46 27.42
N LEU A 522 -20.96 -12.74 27.12
CA LEU A 522 -20.25 -13.42 26.04
C LEU A 522 -20.93 -13.11 24.70
N ILE A 523 -20.25 -12.37 23.83
CA ILE A 523 -20.69 -12.10 22.45
C ILE A 523 -20.42 -13.32 21.57
N GLY A 524 -19.23 -13.92 21.71
CA GLY A 524 -18.86 -15.09 20.92
C GLY A 524 -17.61 -15.80 21.45
N GLU A 525 -17.55 -17.11 21.23
CA GLU A 525 -16.39 -17.97 21.53
C GLU A 525 -15.99 -18.76 20.29
N CYS A 526 -14.68 -18.76 20.02
CA CYS A 526 -14.10 -19.28 18.79
C CYS A 526 -12.90 -20.16 19.16
N THR A 527 -12.71 -21.25 18.43
CA THR A 527 -11.63 -22.20 18.69
C THR A 527 -11.05 -22.66 17.37
N GLU A 528 -9.76 -22.43 17.19
CA GLU A 528 -9.05 -22.66 15.94
C GLU A 528 -7.72 -23.39 16.19
N VAL A 529 -7.12 -23.90 15.12
CA VAL A 529 -5.75 -24.41 15.08
C VAL A 529 -4.96 -23.50 14.17
N ILE A 530 -3.82 -23.00 14.65
CA ILE A 530 -2.93 -22.17 13.84
C ILE A 530 -1.79 -23.05 13.32
N TYR A 531 -1.75 -23.27 12.02
CA TYR A 531 -0.76 -24.15 11.42
C TYR A 531 0.64 -23.50 11.39
N PRO A 532 1.72 -24.31 11.43
CA PRO A 532 3.09 -23.78 11.39
C PRO A 532 3.40 -22.89 10.16
N ALA A 533 2.76 -23.12 9.02
CA ALA A 533 2.90 -22.29 7.82
C ALA A 533 2.18 -20.93 7.92
N GLU A 534 1.21 -20.79 8.82
CA GLU A 534 0.46 -19.56 9.07
C GLU A 534 1.17 -18.66 10.10
N LEU A 535 2.11 -19.23 10.88
CA LEU A 535 2.97 -18.50 11.81
C LEU A 535 4.12 -17.82 11.07
N LYS A 536 3.80 -16.67 10.49
CA LYS A 536 4.73 -15.75 9.83
C LYS A 536 4.59 -14.37 10.47
N ASP A 537 5.66 -13.57 10.52
CA ASP A 537 5.59 -12.20 11.07
C ASP A 537 4.61 -11.38 10.20
N GLY A 538 3.38 -11.18 10.69
CA GLY A 538 2.28 -10.66 9.88
C GLY A 538 0.91 -10.86 10.53
N GLY A 539 -0.13 -10.34 9.88
CA GLY A 539 -1.51 -10.47 10.34
C GLY A 539 -2.18 -11.71 9.75
N LEU A 540 -2.82 -12.52 10.60
CA LEU A 540 -3.71 -13.61 10.22
C LEU A 540 -5.16 -13.19 10.52
N THR A 541 -5.99 -13.09 9.48
CA THR A 541 -7.43 -12.79 9.64
C THR A 541 -8.23 -14.08 9.63
N LEU A 542 -8.82 -14.41 10.77
CA LEU A 542 -9.72 -15.55 10.93
C LEU A 542 -11.15 -15.09 10.69
N SER A 543 -11.82 -15.71 9.72
CA SER A 543 -13.18 -15.34 9.30
C SER A 543 -14.21 -16.15 10.08
N GLY A 544 -15.11 -15.46 10.78
CA GLY A 544 -16.15 -16.06 11.60
C GLY A 544 -15.60 -16.94 12.73
N CYS A 545 -16.51 -17.66 13.39
CA CYS A 545 -16.18 -18.65 14.41
C CYS A 545 -16.82 -19.97 14.00
N GLY A 546 -16.12 -20.71 13.14
CA GLY A 546 -16.62 -21.94 12.54
C GLY A 546 -16.66 -23.09 13.53
N GLY A 547 -17.69 -23.17 14.39
CA GLY A 547 -17.88 -24.36 15.22
C GLY A 547 -18.82 -24.24 16.42
N ALA A 548 -19.20 -23.04 16.85
CA ALA A 548 -20.11 -22.86 17.98
C ALA A 548 -21.56 -22.64 17.49
N PRO A 549 -22.55 -23.44 17.93
CA PRO A 549 -23.95 -23.12 17.71
C PRO A 549 -24.23 -21.81 18.46
N ASN A 550 -24.66 -20.76 17.75
CA ASN A 550 -25.04 -19.40 18.23
C ASN A 550 -24.01 -18.26 18.05
N ASN A 551 -22.92 -18.43 17.28
CA ASN A 551 -21.91 -17.37 17.11
C ASN A 551 -22.02 -16.59 15.78
N THR A 552 -23.22 -16.09 15.43
CA THR A 552 -23.45 -15.29 14.21
C THR A 552 -22.98 -13.84 14.33
N ASP A 553 -22.68 -13.39 15.56
CA ASP A 553 -22.44 -11.99 15.85
C ASP A 553 -20.94 -11.61 15.78
N VAL A 554 -20.04 -12.59 15.65
CA VAL A 554 -18.61 -12.38 15.35
C VAL A 554 -18.35 -12.68 13.87
N LEU A 555 -18.01 -11.65 13.09
CA LEU A 555 -17.74 -11.77 11.65
C LEU A 555 -16.28 -12.08 11.35
N SER A 556 -15.33 -11.51 12.08
CA SER A 556 -13.92 -11.87 11.97
C SER A 556 -13.11 -11.39 13.17
N VAL A 557 -11.97 -12.06 13.40
CA VAL A 557 -10.93 -11.62 14.34
C VAL A 557 -9.58 -11.65 13.62
N THR A 558 -8.85 -10.54 13.69
CA THR A 558 -7.51 -10.42 13.12
C THR A 558 -6.48 -10.53 14.24
N PHE A 559 -5.63 -11.54 14.14
CA PHE A 559 -4.47 -11.71 14.98
C PHE A 559 -3.22 -11.23 14.25
N LYS A 560 -2.20 -10.85 15.00
CA LYS A 560 -0.82 -10.74 14.54
C LYS A 560 0.03 -11.61 15.44
N PHE A 561 0.86 -12.45 14.83
CA PHE A 561 1.84 -13.27 15.54
C PHE A 561 3.21 -12.68 15.31
N VAL A 562 3.94 -12.43 16.40
CA VAL A 562 5.31 -11.87 16.34
C VAL A 562 6.24 -12.79 17.11
N VAL A 563 7.38 -13.15 16.54
CA VAL A 563 8.32 -14.01 17.29
C VAL A 563 8.84 -13.31 18.54
N LYS A 564 8.71 -13.96 19.71
CA LYS A 564 9.18 -13.45 21.00
C LYS A 564 10.69 -13.62 21.15
N GLY A 565 11.34 -12.58 21.65
CA GLY A 565 12.81 -12.48 21.72
C GLY A 565 13.40 -11.52 20.68
N LYS A 566 12.53 -10.79 19.97
CA LYS A 566 12.85 -9.64 19.14
C LYS A 566 12.56 -8.34 19.89
#